data_AF-A0A7T7KXV6-F1
#
_entry.id   AF-A0A7T7KXV6-F1
#
_cell.length_a   1.000
_cell.length_b   1.000
_cell.length_c   1.000
_cell.angle_alpha   90.00
_cell.angle_beta   90.00
_cell.angle_gamma   90.00
#
_symmetry.space_group_name_H-M   'P 1'
#
loop_
_entity.id
_entity.type
_entity.pdbx_description
1 polymer ?
#
loop_
_entity_poly.entity_id
_entity_poly.type
_entity_poly.pdbx_seq_one_letter_code
_entity_poly.pdbx_strand_id
1 'polypeptide(L)'
;MHSGLHGRGALFDTDPPGLVARLVGLCPFQHGPTPLEYAKEPPFVVFTGGPGLGKSAVLGELRAAYEGHTPLALIDCEDELFARPPARRPPEAWSPVSQAVLTIAEQLAEPVAGAGRIAFPRLTAGLLAVAAGGWGDRDLPRIRQEAERILLLNDTGSWVAGFTGRWVGRVSTRLVDALSGAGSVVEPVIEATLEVFSEGVTPTHRRLRKAATWYRDCPSAGGSPKLGLILLSGHFRAGGDSRTHAERYLVRALLADLDDAYAGAVQRTHRPGRPVVLVDNVQATAGVGLIGPVLRDRADGIADRVAFFAGLRGDGHPSLHNAARRALPEVAHATGWKPGDTVSSRALLVPLPPPAAPSPQAVEGGR
;
A
#
# COMPACT_ATOMS: atom_id res chain seq x y z
N MET A 1 9.97 -26.91 2.52
CA MET A 1 11.42 -26.97 2.81
C MET A 1 11.88 -25.56 3.06
N HIS A 2 12.26 -25.23 4.31
CA HIS A 2 12.73 -23.90 4.71
C HIS A 2 14.15 -23.68 4.19
N SER A 3 14.31 -23.07 3.02
CA SER A 3 15.63 -22.72 2.53
C SER A 3 16.06 -21.37 3.12
N GLY A 4 16.73 -21.40 4.27
CA GLY A 4 17.67 -20.33 4.65
C GLY A 4 17.36 -19.48 5.87
N LEU A 5 16.21 -19.65 6.54
CA LEU A 5 15.85 -18.87 7.73
C LEU A 5 15.94 -19.67 9.04
N HIS A 6 17.16 -20.10 9.40
CA HIS A 6 17.41 -20.74 10.70
C HIS A 6 17.06 -19.79 11.86
N GLY A 7 16.33 -20.29 12.85
CA GLY A 7 15.94 -19.51 14.04
C GLY A 7 14.79 -18.50 13.81
N ARG A 8 14.02 -18.64 12.73
CA ARG A 8 12.83 -17.81 12.44
C ARG A 8 11.49 -18.53 12.64
N GLY A 9 11.48 -19.69 13.30
CA GLY A 9 10.25 -20.49 13.54
C GLY A 9 9.11 -19.68 14.17
N ALA A 10 9.43 -18.82 15.15
CA ALA A 10 8.44 -17.93 15.79
C ALA A 10 7.65 -17.03 14.82
N LEU A 11 8.14 -16.80 13.59
CA LEU A 11 7.40 -16.10 12.54
C LEU A 11 6.56 -17.04 11.68
N PHE A 12 7.11 -18.18 11.28
CA PHE A 12 6.61 -19.00 10.17
C PHE A 12 6.04 -20.37 10.56
N ASP A 13 6.18 -20.80 11.82
CA ASP A 13 5.66 -22.09 12.28
C ASP A 13 4.16 -22.21 12.00
N THR A 14 3.72 -23.40 11.61
CA THR A 14 2.31 -23.66 11.29
C THR A 14 1.56 -24.36 12.42
N ASP A 15 2.28 -25.02 13.34
CA ASP A 15 1.72 -25.69 14.52
C ASP A 15 2.70 -25.67 15.71
N PRO A 16 2.46 -24.85 16.74
CA PRO A 16 1.45 -23.79 16.79
C PRO A 16 1.73 -22.67 15.77
N PRO A 17 0.72 -21.91 15.31
CA PRO A 17 0.92 -20.88 14.31
C PRO A 17 1.77 -19.71 14.83
N GLY A 18 2.83 -19.39 14.10
CA GLY A 18 3.74 -18.27 14.37
C GLY A 18 3.08 -16.90 14.20
N LEU A 19 3.84 -15.84 14.51
CA LEU A 19 3.35 -14.45 14.46
C LEU A 19 2.65 -14.10 13.14
N VAL A 20 3.28 -14.46 12.02
CA VAL A 20 2.84 -14.03 10.69
C VAL A 20 1.49 -14.65 10.36
N ALA A 21 1.35 -15.96 10.60
CA ALA A 21 0.11 -16.68 10.37
C ALA A 21 -1.07 -16.04 11.13
N ARG A 22 -0.83 -15.65 12.38
CA ARG A 22 -1.84 -15.06 13.28
C ARG A 22 -2.17 -13.60 12.95
N LEU A 23 -1.29 -12.88 12.25
CA LEU A 23 -1.55 -11.51 11.78
C LEU A 23 -2.20 -11.46 10.40
N VAL A 24 -1.83 -12.40 9.50
CA VAL A 24 -2.40 -12.52 8.15
C VAL A 24 -3.73 -13.28 8.18
N GLY A 25 -3.87 -14.24 9.09
CA GLY A 25 -5.01 -15.15 9.17
C GLY A 25 -4.90 -16.36 8.22
N LEU A 26 -3.68 -16.67 7.78
CA LEU A 26 -3.36 -17.74 6.85
C LEU A 26 -2.02 -18.39 7.22
N CYS A 27 -1.97 -19.72 7.25
CA CYS A 27 -0.73 -20.47 7.44
C CYS A 27 0.26 -20.21 6.28
N PRO A 28 1.52 -19.83 6.55
CA PRO A 28 2.56 -19.72 5.54
C PRO A 28 2.68 -21.00 4.70
N PHE A 29 2.79 -20.88 3.37
CA PHE A 29 2.97 -21.97 2.38
C PHE A 29 1.83 -23.01 2.27
N GLN A 30 1.03 -23.19 3.31
CA GLN A 30 -0.09 -24.14 3.34
C GLN A 30 -1.43 -23.45 3.06
N HIS A 31 -1.51 -22.14 3.36
CA HIS A 31 -2.66 -21.27 3.13
C HIS A 31 -3.98 -21.74 3.78
N GLY A 32 -3.88 -22.62 4.78
CA GLY A 32 -4.99 -22.95 5.67
C GLY A 32 -5.39 -21.75 6.54
N PRO A 33 -6.68 -21.61 6.91
CA PRO A 33 -7.13 -20.49 7.72
C PRO A 33 -6.51 -20.55 9.12
N THR A 34 -6.08 -19.39 9.63
CA THR A 34 -5.55 -19.24 10.99
C THR A 34 -6.38 -18.20 11.74
N PRO A 35 -6.76 -18.44 13.02
CA PRO A 35 -7.39 -17.41 13.84
C PRO A 35 -6.54 -16.15 13.93
N LEU A 36 -7.17 -14.99 13.67
CA LEU A 36 -6.50 -13.69 13.80
C LEU A 36 -6.28 -13.35 15.28
N GLU A 37 -5.06 -12.97 15.65
CA GLU A 37 -4.79 -12.47 17.01
C GLU A 37 -5.49 -11.13 17.27
N TYR A 38 -5.58 -10.27 16.24
CA TYR A 38 -6.15 -8.93 16.35
C TYR A 38 -7.19 -8.67 15.27
N ALA A 39 -8.45 -9.02 15.53
CA ALA A 39 -9.52 -8.98 14.52
C ALA A 39 -9.79 -7.58 13.93
N LYS A 40 -9.69 -6.51 14.74
CA LYS A 40 -10.00 -5.14 14.32
C LYS A 40 -8.82 -4.40 13.71
N GLU A 41 -7.68 -4.40 14.41
CA GLU A 41 -6.51 -3.61 14.04
C GLU A 41 -5.23 -4.40 14.39
N PRO A 42 -4.45 -4.88 13.40
CA PRO A 42 -3.16 -5.50 13.66
C PRO A 42 -2.09 -4.45 14.06
N PRO A 43 -1.04 -4.83 14.80
CA PRO A 43 0.15 -4.00 14.91
C PRO A 43 0.82 -3.80 13.54
N PHE A 44 1.48 -2.66 13.36
CA PHE A 44 2.45 -2.49 12.28
C PHE A 44 3.76 -3.15 12.70
N VAL A 45 4.12 -4.31 12.13
CA VAL A 45 5.29 -5.06 12.58
C VAL A 45 6.56 -4.55 11.90
N VAL A 46 7.59 -4.27 12.68
CA VAL A 46 8.90 -3.81 12.17
C VAL A 46 9.99 -4.73 12.68
N PHE A 47 10.65 -5.43 11.76
CA PHE A 47 11.85 -6.19 12.00
C PHE A 47 13.04 -5.24 12.15
N THR A 48 13.72 -5.33 13.30
CA THR A 48 14.83 -4.44 13.66
C THR A 48 16.12 -5.21 13.87
N GLY A 49 17.23 -4.47 13.94
CA GLY A 49 18.56 -4.99 14.25
C GLY A 49 19.61 -4.53 13.24
N GLY A 50 20.87 -4.88 13.51
CA GLY A 50 22.04 -4.47 12.72
C GLY A 50 22.01 -4.88 11.24
N PRO A 51 22.96 -4.36 10.44
CA PRO A 51 23.17 -4.79 9.06
C PRO A 51 23.38 -6.31 8.97
N GLY A 52 22.89 -6.95 7.90
CA GLY A 52 23.12 -8.38 7.67
C GLY A 52 22.27 -9.36 8.50
N LEU A 53 21.39 -8.90 9.40
CA LEU A 53 20.54 -9.80 10.21
C LEU A 53 19.32 -10.39 9.45
N GLY A 54 19.32 -10.32 8.13
CA GLY A 54 18.33 -11.00 7.28
C GLY A 54 16.93 -10.40 7.27
N LYS A 55 16.76 -9.09 7.54
CA LYS A 55 15.44 -8.42 7.46
C LYS A 55 14.83 -8.55 6.06
N SER A 56 15.58 -8.18 5.03
CA SER A 56 15.18 -8.34 3.63
C SER A 56 14.92 -9.79 3.26
N ALA A 57 15.69 -10.73 3.80
CA ALA A 57 15.48 -12.16 3.59
C ALA A 57 14.17 -12.65 4.24
N VAL A 58 13.82 -12.15 5.44
CA VAL A 58 12.53 -12.44 6.08
C VAL A 58 11.37 -11.86 5.26
N LEU A 59 11.49 -10.64 4.75
CA LEU A 59 10.46 -10.05 3.87
C LEU A 59 10.34 -10.83 2.55
N GLY A 60 11.45 -11.30 1.98
CA GLY A 60 11.46 -12.17 0.80
C GLY A 60 10.75 -13.50 1.04
N GLU A 61 10.99 -14.14 2.19
CA GLU A 61 10.28 -15.37 2.57
C GLU A 61 8.80 -15.12 2.82
N LEU A 62 8.44 -13.98 3.44
CA LEU A 62 7.04 -13.58 3.61
C LEU A 62 6.33 -13.42 2.26
N ARG A 63 7.00 -12.82 1.28
CA ARG A 63 6.50 -12.76 -0.09
C ARG A 63 6.28 -14.17 -0.64
N ALA A 64 7.31 -15.02 -0.61
CA ALA A 64 7.21 -16.38 -1.12
C ALA A 64 6.12 -17.21 -0.43
N ALA A 65 5.86 -16.98 0.86
CA ALA A 65 4.87 -17.69 1.64
C ALA A 65 3.41 -17.37 1.25
N TYR A 66 3.14 -16.19 0.70
CA TYR A 66 1.78 -15.69 0.47
C TYR A 66 1.48 -15.26 -0.97
N GLU A 67 2.50 -15.16 -1.82
CA GLU A 67 2.36 -14.78 -3.22
C GLU A 67 1.29 -15.63 -3.92
N GLY A 68 0.41 -14.96 -4.66
CA GLY A 68 -0.70 -15.59 -5.38
C GLY A 68 -1.90 -16.04 -4.52
N HIS A 69 -1.87 -15.92 -3.19
CA HIS A 69 -2.95 -16.43 -2.31
C HIS A 69 -3.71 -15.32 -1.58
N THR A 70 -3.00 -14.26 -1.21
CA THR A 70 -3.60 -13.01 -0.72
C THR A 70 -2.92 -11.84 -1.44
N PRO A 71 -3.64 -10.74 -1.74
CA PRO A 71 -3.05 -9.52 -2.25
C PRO A 71 -1.82 -9.14 -1.43
N LEU A 72 -0.69 -9.04 -2.11
CA LEU A 72 0.61 -8.81 -1.49
C LEU A 72 1.36 -7.74 -2.28
N ALA A 73 1.99 -6.82 -1.55
CA ALA A 73 2.96 -5.90 -2.11
C ALA A 73 4.27 -5.99 -1.33
N LEU A 74 5.39 -5.90 -2.05
CA LEU A 74 6.73 -5.70 -1.50
C LEU A 74 7.37 -4.52 -2.21
N ILE A 75 7.80 -3.52 -1.44
CA ILE A 75 8.61 -2.40 -1.93
C ILE A 75 9.91 -2.31 -1.14
N ASP A 76 10.99 -1.94 -1.83
CA ASP A 76 12.23 -1.51 -1.22
C ASP A 76 12.29 0.02 -1.27
N CYS A 77 12.20 0.70 -0.12
CA CYS A 77 12.19 2.16 -0.09
C CYS A 77 13.52 2.82 -0.50
N GLU A 78 14.60 2.05 -0.68
CA GLU A 78 15.89 2.52 -1.24
C GLU A 78 15.97 2.37 -2.77
N ASP A 79 14.96 1.79 -3.43
CA ASP A 79 14.95 1.61 -4.89
C ASP A 79 15.02 2.96 -5.63
N GLU A 80 15.74 2.99 -6.76
CA GLU A 80 15.90 4.16 -7.62
C GLU A 80 14.56 4.78 -8.05
N LEU A 81 13.50 3.97 -8.12
CA LEU A 81 12.15 4.39 -8.46
C LEU A 81 11.57 5.41 -7.45
N PHE A 82 12.10 5.42 -6.22
CA PHE A 82 11.74 6.36 -5.15
C PHE A 82 12.77 7.46 -4.93
N ALA A 83 13.92 7.39 -5.59
CA ALA A 83 15.01 8.35 -5.40
C ALA A 83 14.76 9.68 -6.13
N ARG A 84 14.09 9.65 -7.28
CA ARG A 84 13.84 10.84 -8.11
C ARG A 84 12.59 10.69 -8.99
N PRO A 85 11.96 11.82 -9.39
CA PRO A 85 10.85 11.77 -10.34
C PRO A 85 11.30 11.15 -11.68
N PRO A 86 10.40 10.42 -12.37
CA PRO A 86 10.62 10.02 -13.77
C PRO A 86 10.94 11.21 -14.66
N ALA A 87 11.67 10.98 -15.75
CA ALA A 87 12.05 12.02 -16.69
C ALA A 87 10.82 12.84 -17.14
N ARG A 88 10.97 14.17 -17.19
CA ARG A 88 9.92 15.14 -17.58
C ARG A 88 8.73 15.24 -16.63
N ARG A 89 8.72 14.53 -15.48
CA ARG A 89 7.72 14.76 -14.44
C ARG A 89 8.21 15.90 -13.52
N PRO A 90 7.41 16.95 -13.31
CA PRO A 90 7.79 18.03 -12.41
C PRO A 90 7.87 17.54 -10.94
N PRO A 91 8.89 17.94 -10.16
CA PRO A 91 9.03 17.57 -8.75
C PRO A 91 7.86 18.00 -7.85
N GLU A 92 7.07 18.99 -8.28
CA GLU A 92 5.89 19.48 -7.57
C GLU A 92 4.72 18.49 -7.63
N ALA A 93 4.66 17.63 -8.65
CA ALA A 93 3.61 16.64 -8.87
C ALA A 93 4.11 15.19 -8.71
N TRP A 94 5.24 15.03 -8.01
CA TRP A 94 5.80 13.74 -7.65
C TRP A 94 6.34 13.76 -6.22
N SER A 95 6.24 12.62 -5.56
CA SER A 95 6.96 12.37 -4.31
C SER A 95 7.27 10.88 -4.15
N PRO A 96 8.29 10.52 -3.37
CA PRO A 96 8.59 9.12 -3.07
C PRO A 96 7.39 8.36 -2.49
N VAL A 97 6.60 9.02 -1.65
CA VAL A 97 5.41 8.43 -1.02
C VAL A 97 4.30 8.19 -2.02
N SER A 98 3.97 9.18 -2.87
CA SER A 98 2.94 9.01 -3.90
C SER A 98 3.30 7.89 -4.88
N GLN A 99 4.59 7.77 -5.23
CA GLN A 99 5.09 6.70 -6.09
C GLN A 99 5.02 5.34 -5.37
N ALA A 100 5.36 5.27 -4.09
CA ALA A 100 5.26 4.03 -3.32
C ALA A 100 3.81 3.56 -3.15
N VAL A 101 2.88 4.47 -2.89
CA VAL A 101 1.44 4.15 -2.83
C VAL A 101 0.93 3.62 -4.18
N LEU A 102 1.32 4.25 -5.29
CA LEU A 102 0.98 3.74 -6.63
C LEU A 102 1.56 2.34 -6.86
N THR A 103 2.85 2.14 -6.59
CA THR A 103 3.51 0.83 -6.77
C THR A 103 2.91 -0.27 -5.87
N ILE A 104 2.55 0.05 -4.63
CA ILE A 104 1.85 -0.87 -3.73
C ILE A 104 0.47 -1.22 -4.32
N ALA A 105 -0.30 -0.22 -4.77
CA ALA A 105 -1.62 -0.46 -5.35
C ALA A 105 -1.56 -1.34 -6.61
N GLU A 106 -0.55 -1.13 -7.46
CA GLU A 106 -0.34 -1.95 -8.66
C GLU A 106 -0.10 -3.43 -8.32
N GLN A 107 0.75 -3.71 -7.33
CA GLN A 107 1.02 -5.08 -6.87
C GLN A 107 -0.21 -5.70 -6.19
N LEU A 108 -0.93 -4.93 -5.34
CA LEU A 108 -2.16 -5.42 -4.69
C LEU A 108 -3.35 -5.60 -5.65
N ALA A 109 -3.32 -4.97 -6.83
CA ALA A 109 -4.33 -5.14 -7.87
C ALA A 109 -4.16 -6.43 -8.67
N GLU A 110 -3.06 -7.17 -8.47
CA GLU A 110 -2.87 -8.47 -9.12
C GLU A 110 -3.94 -9.48 -8.64
N PRO A 111 -4.44 -10.34 -9.55
CA PRO A 111 -5.40 -11.35 -9.18
C PRO A 111 -4.74 -12.42 -8.30
N VAL A 112 -5.51 -13.01 -7.39
CA VAL A 112 -5.05 -14.09 -6.52
C VAL A 112 -5.90 -15.34 -6.70
N ALA A 113 -5.39 -16.47 -6.24
CA ALA A 113 -6.12 -17.73 -6.25
C ALA A 113 -7.50 -17.56 -5.58
N GLY A 114 -8.56 -17.87 -6.32
CA GLY A 114 -9.93 -17.81 -5.81
C GLY A 114 -10.58 -16.42 -5.77
N ALA A 115 -9.86 -15.33 -6.07
CA ALA A 115 -10.44 -13.98 -6.11
C ALA A 115 -9.92 -13.10 -7.26
N GLY A 116 -10.83 -12.33 -7.86
CA GLY A 116 -10.48 -11.34 -8.87
C GLY A 116 -9.67 -10.16 -8.32
N ARG A 117 -9.21 -9.32 -9.25
CA ARG A 117 -8.42 -8.10 -8.97
C ARG A 117 -9.13 -7.16 -8.00
N ILE A 118 -8.34 -6.48 -7.17
CA ILE A 118 -8.81 -5.37 -6.33
C ILE A 118 -8.81 -4.09 -7.16
N ALA A 119 -9.85 -3.27 -6.97
CA ALA A 119 -9.94 -1.95 -7.57
C ALA A 119 -9.64 -0.88 -6.53
N PHE A 120 -9.00 0.21 -6.96
CA PHE A 120 -8.61 1.32 -6.09
C PHE A 120 -9.22 2.66 -6.53
N PRO A 121 -10.56 2.81 -6.47
CA PRO A 121 -11.23 3.96 -7.06
C PRO A 121 -11.00 5.27 -6.31
N ARG A 122 -10.84 5.26 -4.97
CA ARG A 122 -10.54 6.47 -4.18
C ARG A 122 -9.12 6.91 -4.43
N LEU A 123 -8.19 5.95 -4.39
CA LEU A 123 -6.79 6.24 -4.67
C LEU A 123 -6.61 6.76 -6.09
N THR A 124 -7.29 6.18 -7.07
CA THR A 124 -7.27 6.61 -8.47
C THR A 124 -7.67 8.07 -8.63
N ALA A 125 -8.77 8.50 -8.00
CA ALA A 125 -9.21 9.89 -8.05
C ALA A 125 -8.16 10.85 -7.44
N GLY A 126 -7.55 10.46 -6.32
CA GLY A 126 -6.50 11.26 -5.67
C GLY A 126 -5.21 11.34 -6.48
N LEU A 127 -4.75 10.21 -7.02
CA LEU A 127 -3.54 10.15 -7.86
C LEU A 127 -3.71 10.95 -9.15
N LEU A 128 -4.88 10.89 -9.79
CA LEU A 128 -5.18 11.73 -10.97
C LEU A 128 -5.16 13.22 -10.62
N ALA A 129 -5.75 13.62 -9.48
CA ALA A 129 -5.73 15.02 -9.05
C ALA A 129 -4.30 15.52 -8.77
N VAL A 130 -3.47 14.70 -8.14
CA VAL A 130 -2.05 15.01 -7.89
C VAL A 130 -1.25 15.08 -9.20
N ALA A 131 -1.44 14.10 -10.11
CA ALA A 131 -0.77 14.07 -11.40
C ALA A 131 -1.15 15.27 -12.27
N ALA A 132 -2.43 15.64 -12.31
CA ALA A 132 -2.95 16.83 -12.98
C ALA A 132 -2.25 18.12 -12.52
N GLY A 133 -1.79 18.16 -11.26
CA GLY A 133 -0.98 19.24 -10.71
C GLY A 133 0.32 19.55 -11.48
N GLY A 134 0.85 18.56 -12.21
CA GLY A 134 2.09 18.65 -12.98
C GLY A 134 1.90 18.41 -14.47
N TRP A 135 0.67 18.37 -14.96
CA TRP A 135 0.38 18.25 -16.38
C TRP A 135 0.46 19.63 -17.03
N GLY A 136 1.24 19.73 -18.10
CA GLY A 136 1.27 20.86 -19.00
C GLY A 136 0.94 20.41 -20.41
N ASP A 137 0.67 21.35 -21.31
CA ASP A 137 0.46 21.11 -22.73
C ASP A 137 1.67 20.45 -23.44
N ARG A 138 2.84 20.50 -22.81
CA ARG A 138 4.06 19.84 -23.26
C ARG A 138 4.04 18.35 -22.87
N ASP A 139 4.08 17.49 -23.88
CA ASP A 139 4.18 16.01 -23.77
C ASP A 139 2.86 15.29 -23.42
N LEU A 140 1.84 15.50 -24.27
CA LEU A 140 0.56 14.79 -24.21
C LEU A 140 0.68 13.24 -24.20
N PRO A 141 1.59 12.60 -24.96
CA PRO A 141 1.78 11.14 -24.87
C PRO A 141 2.16 10.66 -23.47
N ARG A 142 3.03 11.40 -22.76
CA ARG A 142 3.38 11.09 -21.37
C ARG A 142 2.17 11.22 -20.44
N ILE A 143 1.40 12.29 -20.56
CA ILE A 143 0.19 12.51 -19.74
C ILE A 143 -0.81 11.37 -19.94
N ARG A 144 -1.03 10.99 -21.20
CA ARG A 144 -1.87 9.84 -21.55
C ARG A 144 -1.37 8.57 -20.87
N GLN A 145 -0.09 8.24 -21.00
CA GLN A 145 0.49 7.05 -20.38
C GLN A 145 0.35 7.06 -18.84
N GLU A 146 0.57 8.20 -18.20
CA GLU A 146 0.42 8.37 -16.76
C GLU A 146 -1.03 8.19 -16.31
N ALA A 147 -1.98 8.83 -16.99
CA ALA A 147 -3.40 8.68 -16.72
C ALA A 147 -3.88 7.24 -16.92
N GLU A 148 -3.44 6.59 -18.01
CA GLU A 148 -3.77 5.19 -18.31
C GLU A 148 -3.25 4.25 -17.21
N ARG A 149 -2.00 4.42 -16.78
CA ARG A 149 -1.41 3.66 -15.66
C ARG A 149 -2.25 3.78 -14.39
N ILE A 150 -2.67 5.00 -14.02
CA ILE A 150 -3.46 5.24 -12.81
C ILE A 150 -4.88 4.64 -12.96
N LEU A 151 -5.53 4.79 -14.12
CA LEU A 151 -6.88 4.29 -14.35
C LEU A 151 -6.95 2.75 -14.37
N LEU A 152 -5.87 2.08 -14.79
CA LEU A 152 -5.76 0.63 -14.79
C LEU A 152 -5.82 0.00 -13.38
N LEU A 153 -5.63 0.79 -12.31
CA LEU A 153 -5.88 0.36 -10.94
C LEU A 153 -7.36 -0.03 -10.67
N ASN A 154 -8.27 0.24 -11.60
CA ASN A 154 -9.68 -0.18 -11.53
C ASN A 154 -10.06 -1.22 -12.58
N ASP A 155 -9.09 -1.79 -13.29
CA ASP A 155 -9.37 -2.92 -14.16
C ASP A 155 -9.61 -4.18 -13.31
N THR A 156 -10.88 -4.53 -13.13
CA THR A 156 -11.26 -5.70 -12.35
C THR A 156 -11.21 -7.01 -13.13
N GLY A 157 -10.66 -7.03 -14.36
CA GLY A 157 -10.50 -8.24 -15.17
C GLY A 157 -11.83 -8.89 -15.59
N SER A 158 -12.90 -8.09 -15.75
CA SER A 158 -14.17 -8.61 -16.25
C SER A 158 -13.98 -9.18 -17.67
N TRP A 159 -14.72 -10.23 -18.02
CA TRP A 159 -14.79 -10.90 -19.34
C TRP A 159 -14.90 -9.93 -20.54
N VAL A 160 -15.24 -8.67 -20.28
CA VAL A 160 -15.17 -7.57 -21.24
C VAL A 160 -13.82 -6.82 -21.16
N ALA A 161 -12.70 -7.53 -21.29
CA ALA A 161 -11.34 -6.93 -21.33
C ALA A 161 -11.19 -5.86 -22.44
N GLY A 162 -11.99 -5.95 -23.51
CA GLY A 162 -12.07 -4.92 -24.56
C GLY A 162 -12.79 -3.62 -24.14
N PHE A 163 -13.49 -3.60 -23.00
CA PHE A 163 -14.25 -2.44 -22.54
C PHE A 163 -13.50 -1.61 -21.49
N THR A 164 -12.67 -2.24 -20.65
CA THR A 164 -11.79 -1.52 -19.71
C THR A 164 -10.76 -0.69 -20.46
N GLY A 165 -10.08 -1.25 -21.46
CA GLY A 165 -9.16 -0.50 -22.33
C GLY A 165 -9.86 0.63 -23.11
N ARG A 166 -11.09 0.42 -23.57
CA ARG A 166 -11.87 1.45 -24.30
C ARG A 166 -12.31 2.61 -23.41
N TRP A 167 -12.68 2.32 -22.16
CA TRP A 167 -13.01 3.35 -21.17
C TRP A 167 -11.75 4.14 -20.77
N VAL A 168 -10.66 3.46 -20.44
CA VAL A 168 -9.38 4.07 -20.06
C VAL A 168 -8.90 5.00 -21.17
N GLY A 169 -8.94 4.53 -22.43
CA GLY A 169 -8.62 5.35 -23.59
C GLY A 169 -9.54 6.57 -23.78
N ARG A 170 -10.83 6.46 -23.43
CA ARG A 170 -11.79 7.58 -23.52
C ARG A 170 -11.51 8.64 -22.47
N VAL A 171 -11.23 8.23 -21.24
CA VAL A 171 -10.86 9.16 -20.15
C VAL A 171 -9.57 9.86 -20.51
N SER A 172 -8.53 9.11 -20.89
CA SER A 172 -7.23 9.70 -21.21
C SER A 172 -7.31 10.68 -22.37
N THR A 173 -8.13 10.39 -23.39
CA THR A 173 -8.39 11.31 -24.50
C THR A 173 -9.06 12.60 -24.02
N ARG A 174 -10.13 12.52 -23.21
CA ARG A 174 -10.80 13.72 -22.68
C ARG A 174 -9.91 14.55 -21.76
N LEU A 175 -9.03 13.93 -20.98
CA LEU A 175 -8.06 14.65 -20.16
C LEU A 175 -7.07 15.42 -21.04
N VAL A 176 -6.60 14.80 -22.13
CA VAL A 176 -5.73 15.44 -23.12
C VAL A 176 -6.45 16.60 -23.85
N ASP A 177 -7.72 16.43 -24.17
CA ASP A 177 -8.54 17.48 -24.80
C ASP A 177 -8.73 18.68 -23.85
N ALA A 178 -9.01 18.43 -22.57
CA ALA A 178 -9.14 19.46 -21.55
C ALA A 178 -7.85 20.29 -21.39
N LEU A 179 -6.69 19.63 -21.45
CA LEU A 179 -5.38 20.30 -21.39
C LEU A 179 -5.08 21.13 -22.64
N SER A 180 -5.54 20.68 -23.81
CA SER A 180 -5.31 21.37 -25.09
C SER A 180 -6.16 22.64 -25.22
N GLY A 181 -7.32 22.71 -24.56
CA GLY A 181 -8.25 23.84 -24.64
C GLY A 181 -8.11 24.91 -23.56
N ALA A 182 -7.56 24.58 -22.37
CA ALA A 182 -7.63 25.45 -21.18
C ALA A 182 -6.27 25.97 -20.67
N GLY A 183 -5.14 25.55 -21.25
CA GLY A 183 -3.83 25.78 -20.64
C GLY A 183 -3.64 24.94 -19.35
N SER A 184 -2.49 25.11 -18.67
CA SER A 184 -2.13 24.31 -17.49
C SER A 184 -2.97 24.68 -16.25
N VAL A 185 -4.19 24.16 -16.14
CA VAL A 185 -5.03 24.37 -14.97
C VAL A 185 -5.55 23.03 -14.45
N VAL A 186 -5.27 22.75 -13.19
CA VAL A 186 -5.63 21.52 -12.46
C VAL A 186 -7.15 21.31 -12.42
N GLU A 187 -7.89 22.41 -12.32
CA GLU A 187 -9.35 22.40 -12.18
C GLU A 187 -10.08 21.82 -13.41
N PRO A 188 -9.83 22.27 -14.67
CA PRO A 188 -10.38 21.65 -15.88
C PRO A 188 -10.13 20.15 -15.99
N VAL A 189 -8.95 19.68 -15.57
CA VAL A 189 -8.60 18.25 -15.62
C VAL A 189 -9.41 17.45 -14.58
N ILE A 190 -9.55 17.99 -13.36
CA ILE A 190 -10.37 17.38 -12.32
C ILE A 190 -11.84 17.36 -12.75
N GLU A 191 -12.34 18.46 -13.32
CA GLU A 191 -13.71 18.56 -13.81
C GLU A 191 -13.99 17.54 -14.92
N ALA A 192 -13.13 17.49 -15.94
CA ALA A 192 -13.21 16.47 -17.00
C ALA A 192 -13.16 15.04 -16.44
N THR A 193 -12.32 14.78 -15.43
CA THR A 193 -12.27 13.47 -14.76
C THR A 193 -13.61 13.13 -14.10
N LEU A 194 -14.19 14.07 -13.35
CA LEU A 194 -15.44 13.87 -12.63
C LEU A 194 -16.65 13.73 -13.54
N GLU A 195 -16.70 14.48 -14.64
CA GLU A 195 -17.72 14.34 -15.69
C GLU A 195 -17.66 12.94 -16.31
N VAL A 196 -16.46 12.50 -16.69
CA VAL A 196 -16.21 11.17 -17.25
C VAL A 196 -16.59 10.05 -16.27
N PHE A 197 -16.34 10.25 -14.99
CA PHE A 197 -16.76 9.31 -13.94
C PHE A 197 -18.29 9.25 -13.82
N SER A 198 -18.98 10.36 -14.09
CA SER A 198 -20.42 10.52 -13.90
C SER A 198 -21.26 10.09 -15.11
N GLU A 199 -20.76 10.26 -16.33
CA GLU A 199 -21.47 9.94 -17.58
C GLU A 199 -21.62 8.44 -17.84
N GLY A 200 -20.73 7.61 -17.31
CA GLY A 200 -20.77 6.19 -17.58
C GLY A 200 -21.74 5.41 -16.69
N VAL A 201 -22.35 4.39 -17.29
CA VAL A 201 -23.35 3.54 -16.63
C VAL A 201 -22.77 2.23 -16.07
N THR A 202 -21.48 1.96 -16.28
CA THR A 202 -20.90 0.68 -15.85
C THR A 202 -20.67 0.62 -14.34
N PRO A 203 -20.54 -0.58 -13.75
CA PRO A 203 -20.19 -0.74 -12.34
C PRO A 203 -18.92 0.02 -11.94
N THR A 204 -17.91 0.09 -12.82
CA THR A 204 -16.66 0.82 -12.58
C THR A 204 -16.91 2.32 -12.46
N HIS A 205 -17.70 2.93 -13.35
CA HIS A 205 -18.05 4.34 -13.26
C HIS A 205 -18.83 4.65 -11.98
N ARG A 206 -19.80 3.79 -11.60
CA ARG A 206 -20.53 3.98 -10.35
C ARG A 206 -19.62 3.94 -9.12
N ARG A 207 -18.63 3.04 -9.11
CA ARG A 207 -17.62 2.96 -8.04
C ARG A 207 -16.73 4.19 -8.02
N LEU A 208 -16.21 4.64 -9.17
CA LEU A 208 -15.39 5.83 -9.29
C LEU A 208 -16.15 7.11 -8.87
N ARG A 209 -17.41 7.25 -9.27
CA ARG A 209 -18.27 8.35 -8.82
C ARG A 209 -18.47 8.33 -7.30
N LYS A 210 -18.82 7.17 -6.72
CA LYS A 210 -18.94 7.04 -5.26
C LYS A 210 -17.61 7.33 -4.56
N ALA A 211 -16.51 6.85 -5.10
CA ALA A 211 -15.18 7.08 -4.55
C ALA A 211 -14.76 8.55 -4.62
N ALA A 212 -15.07 9.26 -5.70
CA ALA A 212 -14.82 10.69 -5.80
C ALA A 212 -15.56 11.47 -4.69
N THR A 213 -16.79 11.05 -4.35
CA THR A 213 -17.54 11.70 -3.25
C THR A 213 -16.87 11.59 -1.88
N TRP A 214 -15.94 10.65 -1.68
CA TRP A 214 -15.15 10.51 -0.46
C TRP A 214 -14.29 11.75 -0.18
N TYR A 215 -13.85 12.46 -1.22
CA TYR A 215 -13.05 13.68 -1.07
C TYR A 215 -13.84 14.88 -0.57
N ARG A 216 -15.18 14.77 -0.43
CA ARG A 216 -16.00 15.83 0.17
C ARG A 216 -15.64 16.12 1.63
N ASP A 217 -15.09 15.11 2.33
CA ASP A 217 -14.70 15.17 3.74
C ASP A 217 -13.25 15.64 3.93
N CYS A 218 -12.57 16.00 2.82
CA CYS A 218 -11.27 16.63 2.89
C CYS A 218 -11.37 17.98 3.63
N PRO A 219 -10.44 18.30 4.55
CA PRO A 219 -10.44 19.56 5.27
C PRO A 219 -10.57 20.74 4.32
N SER A 220 -11.44 21.69 4.67
CA SER A 220 -11.74 22.88 3.88
C SER A 220 -12.43 22.63 2.52
N ALA A 221 -12.84 21.40 2.20
CA ALA A 221 -13.58 21.10 0.97
C ALA A 221 -15.04 21.54 1.00
N GLY A 222 -15.58 21.94 2.16
CA GLY A 222 -16.96 22.44 2.30
C GLY A 222 -18.03 21.44 1.83
N GLY A 223 -17.74 20.13 1.85
CA GLY A 223 -18.64 19.10 1.36
C GLY A 223 -18.68 18.94 -0.17
N SER A 224 -17.79 19.62 -0.92
CA SER A 224 -17.64 19.51 -2.37
C SER A 224 -16.53 18.53 -2.75
N PRO A 225 -16.83 17.41 -3.44
CA PRO A 225 -15.82 16.48 -3.95
C PRO A 225 -14.79 17.14 -4.90
N LYS A 226 -15.26 18.04 -5.79
CA LYS A 226 -14.40 18.77 -6.74
C LYS A 226 -13.39 19.62 -5.96
N LEU A 227 -13.87 20.40 -4.98
CA LEU A 227 -12.99 21.24 -4.16
C LEU A 227 -12.00 20.40 -3.35
N GLY A 228 -12.43 19.25 -2.82
CA GLY A 228 -11.54 18.34 -2.09
C GLY A 228 -10.37 17.82 -2.93
N LEU A 229 -10.61 17.46 -4.20
CA LEU A 229 -9.55 17.05 -5.13
C LEU A 229 -8.64 18.20 -5.55
N ILE A 230 -9.20 19.41 -5.76
CA ILE A 230 -8.42 20.62 -6.04
C ILE A 230 -7.48 20.94 -4.87
N LEU A 231 -8.00 20.91 -3.62
CA LEU A 231 -7.22 21.14 -2.41
C LEU A 231 -6.13 20.08 -2.21
N LEU A 232 -6.44 18.80 -2.46
CA LEU A 232 -5.45 17.73 -2.41
C LEU A 232 -4.27 18.02 -3.37
N SER A 233 -4.57 18.37 -4.62
CA SER A 233 -3.56 18.70 -5.62
C SER A 233 -2.76 19.95 -5.22
N GLY A 234 -3.43 21.00 -4.73
CA GLY A 234 -2.79 22.22 -4.24
C GLY A 234 -1.85 21.97 -3.07
N HIS A 235 -2.30 21.23 -2.06
CA HIS A 235 -1.49 20.82 -0.90
C HIS A 235 -0.26 20.01 -1.32
N PHE A 236 -0.42 19.08 -2.27
CA PHE A 236 0.68 18.26 -2.77
C PHE A 236 1.76 19.11 -3.47
N ARG A 237 1.34 20.06 -4.31
CA ARG A 237 2.23 20.98 -5.04
C ARG A 237 2.94 21.96 -4.11
N ALA A 238 2.28 22.42 -3.06
CA ALA A 238 2.85 23.38 -2.10
C ALA A 238 4.09 22.86 -1.37
N GLY A 239 4.27 21.53 -1.28
CA GLY A 239 5.41 20.93 -0.60
C GLY A 239 5.28 20.96 0.93
N GLY A 240 6.37 20.65 1.63
CA GLY A 240 6.44 20.67 3.10
C GLY A 240 5.31 19.89 3.78
N ASP A 241 4.79 20.43 4.89
CA ASP A 241 3.72 19.82 5.67
C ASP A 241 2.41 19.66 4.88
N SER A 242 2.12 20.57 3.95
CA SER A 242 0.96 20.46 3.06
C SER A 242 1.07 19.23 2.17
N ARG A 243 2.25 18.94 1.63
CA ARG A 243 2.47 17.70 0.86
C ARG A 243 2.34 16.47 1.75
N THR A 244 2.93 16.47 2.95
CA THR A 244 2.78 15.36 3.89
C THR A 244 1.31 15.11 4.24
N HIS A 245 0.49 16.15 4.32
CA HIS A 245 -0.96 16.02 4.49
C HIS A 245 -1.61 15.36 3.27
N ALA A 246 -1.31 15.80 2.05
CA ALA A 246 -1.84 15.19 0.83
C ALA A 246 -1.40 13.72 0.67
N GLU A 247 -0.14 13.39 0.98
CA GLU A 247 0.39 12.03 0.97
C GLU A 247 -0.33 11.13 1.99
N ARG A 248 -0.59 11.64 3.20
CA ARG A 248 -1.41 10.93 4.20
C ARG A 248 -2.79 10.61 3.64
N TYR A 249 -3.42 11.53 2.91
CA TYR A 249 -4.71 11.30 2.27
C TYR A 249 -4.66 10.23 1.17
N LEU A 250 -3.57 10.15 0.39
CA LEU A 250 -3.38 9.07 -0.59
C LEU A 250 -3.21 7.71 0.09
N VAL A 251 -2.42 7.62 1.17
CA VAL A 251 -2.29 6.39 1.97
C VAL A 251 -3.65 5.99 2.54
N ARG A 252 -4.41 6.94 3.07
CA ARG A 252 -5.77 6.68 3.58
C ARG A 252 -6.72 6.19 2.48
N ALA A 253 -6.64 6.74 1.28
CA ALA A 253 -7.44 6.31 0.15
C ALA A 253 -7.10 4.86 -0.26
N LEU A 254 -5.82 4.49 -0.29
CA LEU A 254 -5.36 3.10 -0.51
C LEU A 254 -5.98 2.15 0.51
N LEU A 255 -5.87 2.47 1.81
CA LEU A 255 -6.37 1.63 2.90
C LEU A 255 -7.90 1.50 2.87
N ALA A 256 -8.62 2.60 2.61
CA ALA A 256 -10.08 2.59 2.51
C ALA A 256 -10.57 1.73 1.32
N ASP A 257 -9.85 1.74 0.19
CA ASP A 257 -10.18 0.88 -0.94
C ASP A 257 -9.90 -0.60 -0.64
N LEU A 258 -8.83 -0.92 0.11
CA LEU A 258 -8.56 -2.28 0.58
C LEU A 258 -9.62 -2.78 1.56
N ASP A 259 -10.00 -1.95 2.53
CA ASP A 259 -11.05 -2.32 3.48
C ASP A 259 -12.38 -2.58 2.78
N ASP A 260 -12.76 -1.72 1.82
CA ASP A 260 -13.96 -1.93 0.98
C ASP A 260 -13.87 -3.22 0.15
N ALA A 261 -12.69 -3.58 -0.37
CA ALA A 261 -12.49 -4.80 -1.14
C ALA A 261 -12.60 -6.09 -0.30
N TYR A 262 -12.44 -5.97 1.01
CA TYR A 262 -12.63 -7.03 2.00
C TYR A 262 -13.94 -6.88 2.80
N ALA A 263 -14.74 -5.85 2.49
CA ALA A 263 -16.04 -5.58 3.10
C ALA A 263 -17.16 -6.27 2.32
N GLY A 264 -17.44 -7.52 2.69
CA GLY A 264 -18.62 -8.24 2.18
C GLY A 264 -18.53 -9.73 2.45
N ALA A 265 -19.66 -10.37 2.74
CA ALA A 265 -19.70 -11.81 3.07
C ALA A 265 -19.14 -12.67 1.92
N VAL A 266 -19.54 -12.40 0.68
CA VAL A 266 -19.06 -13.13 -0.51
C VAL A 266 -17.57 -12.91 -0.76
N GLN A 267 -17.08 -11.68 -0.59
CA GLN A 267 -15.66 -11.36 -0.81
C GLN A 267 -14.75 -12.00 0.24
N ARG A 268 -15.21 -12.15 1.49
CA ARG A 268 -14.48 -12.87 2.55
C ARG A 268 -14.33 -14.35 2.26
N THR A 269 -15.29 -14.96 1.57
CA THR A 269 -15.21 -16.38 1.18
C THR A 269 -14.12 -16.61 0.12
N HIS A 270 -13.91 -15.64 -0.75
CA HIS A 270 -12.96 -15.74 -1.86
C HIS A 270 -11.57 -15.17 -1.56
N ARG A 271 -11.46 -14.27 -0.57
CA ARG A 271 -10.19 -13.68 -0.12
C ARG A 271 -9.94 -14.07 1.33
N PRO A 272 -9.34 -15.24 1.59
CA PRO A 272 -9.01 -15.63 2.94
C PRO A 272 -7.87 -14.75 3.48
N GLY A 273 -7.85 -14.57 4.80
CA GLY A 273 -6.84 -13.74 5.47
C GLY A 273 -6.96 -12.24 5.22
N ARG A 274 -5.81 -11.56 5.22
CA ARG A 274 -5.64 -10.11 5.09
C ARG A 274 -4.70 -9.77 3.94
N PRO A 275 -4.86 -8.59 3.31
CA PRO A 275 -3.86 -8.09 2.39
C PRO A 275 -2.55 -7.82 3.14
N VAL A 276 -1.42 -8.09 2.49
CA VAL A 276 -0.08 -8.00 3.08
C VAL A 276 0.71 -6.90 2.39
N VAL A 277 1.30 -6.00 3.17
CA VAL A 277 2.21 -4.98 2.65
C VAL A 277 3.56 -5.10 3.35
N LEU A 278 4.57 -5.39 2.55
CA LEU A 278 5.95 -5.57 2.96
C LEU A 278 6.75 -4.33 2.56
N VAL A 279 7.41 -3.70 3.52
CA VAL A 279 8.16 -2.45 3.29
C VAL A 279 9.59 -2.63 3.77
N ASP A 280 10.53 -2.78 2.84
CA ASP A 280 11.95 -2.86 3.19
C ASP A 280 12.59 -1.47 3.26
N ASN A 281 13.68 -1.37 4.01
CA ASN A 281 14.47 -0.15 4.18
C ASN A 281 13.65 1.09 4.59
N VAL A 282 12.79 0.93 5.60
CA VAL A 282 11.82 1.97 6.00
C VAL A 282 12.44 3.28 6.49
N GLN A 283 13.74 3.30 6.77
CA GLN A 283 14.48 4.52 7.10
C GLN A 283 14.54 5.53 5.94
N ALA A 284 14.37 5.07 4.69
CA ALA A 284 14.36 5.94 3.51
C ALA A 284 13.09 6.80 3.44
N THR A 285 13.13 7.87 2.64
CA THR A 285 12.05 8.89 2.57
C THR A 285 10.67 8.30 2.27
N ALA A 286 10.58 7.33 1.35
CA ALA A 286 9.33 6.65 1.06
C ALA A 286 8.79 5.88 2.29
N GLY A 287 9.65 5.17 3.01
CA GLY A 287 9.28 4.42 4.21
C GLY A 287 8.80 5.30 5.35
N VAL A 288 9.53 6.39 5.63
CA VAL A 288 9.14 7.40 6.62
C VAL A 288 7.77 7.98 6.31
N GLY A 289 7.54 8.32 5.03
CA GLY A 289 6.28 8.90 4.56
C GLY A 289 5.12 7.91 4.46
N LEU A 290 5.36 6.59 4.50
CA LEU A 290 4.32 5.56 4.55
C LEU A 290 3.94 5.18 5.98
N ILE A 291 4.92 4.91 6.84
CA ILE A 291 4.68 4.43 8.22
C ILE A 291 3.92 5.48 9.02
N GLY A 292 4.37 6.73 8.97
CA GLY A 292 3.80 7.82 9.77
C GLY A 292 2.28 7.96 9.58
N PRO A 293 1.76 8.11 8.34
CA PRO A 293 0.34 8.14 8.04
C PRO A 293 -0.46 6.95 8.60
N VAL A 294 0.00 5.71 8.41
CA VAL A 294 -0.71 4.51 8.86
C VAL A 294 -0.86 4.52 10.38
N LEU A 295 0.24 4.79 11.11
CA LEU A 295 0.20 4.81 12.57
C LEU A 295 -0.68 5.94 13.11
N ARG A 296 -0.67 7.12 12.47
CA ARG A 296 -1.52 8.26 12.87
C ARG A 296 -2.99 7.98 12.63
N ASP A 297 -3.35 7.41 11.48
CA ASP A 297 -4.75 7.06 11.17
C ASP A 297 -5.30 6.03 12.17
N ARG A 298 -4.51 4.99 12.48
CA ARG A 298 -4.87 4.01 13.52
C ARG A 298 -5.02 4.64 14.90
N ALA A 299 -4.14 5.57 15.26
CA ALA A 299 -4.24 6.33 16.51
C ALA A 299 -5.51 7.19 16.58
N ASP A 300 -5.92 7.77 15.45
CA ASP A 300 -7.15 8.55 15.30
C ASP A 300 -8.42 7.66 15.21
N GLY A 301 -8.30 6.34 15.39
CA GLY A 301 -9.41 5.39 15.35
C GLY A 301 -9.85 4.96 13.95
N ILE A 302 -9.10 5.35 12.92
CA ILE A 302 -9.29 4.89 11.54
C ILE A 302 -8.52 3.58 11.39
N ALA A 303 -9.16 2.48 11.77
CA ALA A 303 -8.58 1.15 11.65
C ALA A 303 -8.55 0.69 10.19
N ASP A 304 -7.56 -0.15 9.88
CA ASP A 304 -7.45 -0.88 8.62
C ASP A 304 -7.14 -2.36 8.90
N ARG A 305 -7.40 -3.22 7.91
CA ARG A 305 -7.21 -4.67 8.05
C ARG A 305 -5.87 -5.16 7.48
N VAL A 306 -4.99 -4.28 7.04
CA VAL A 306 -3.76 -4.64 6.33
C VAL A 306 -2.70 -5.15 7.30
N ALA A 307 -2.11 -6.30 6.97
CA ALA A 307 -0.96 -6.84 7.70
C ALA A 307 0.33 -6.20 7.16
N PHE A 308 0.89 -5.27 7.92
CA PHE A 308 2.16 -4.62 7.58
C PHE A 308 3.33 -5.32 8.25
N PHE A 309 4.36 -5.60 7.46
CA PHE A 309 5.67 -6.07 7.92
C PHE A 309 6.76 -5.24 7.29
N ALA A 310 7.73 -4.81 8.08
CA ALA A 310 8.72 -3.87 7.57
C ALA A 310 10.13 -4.14 8.07
N GLY A 311 11.13 -3.79 7.27
CA GLY A 311 12.54 -3.91 7.60
C GLY A 311 13.13 -2.55 7.95
N LEU A 312 13.60 -2.37 9.19
CA LEU A 312 14.33 -1.16 9.61
C LEU A 312 15.81 -1.46 9.78
N ARG A 313 16.66 -0.71 9.06
CA ARG A 313 18.11 -0.74 9.27
C ARG A 313 18.50 0.20 10.41
N GLY A 314 19.13 -0.36 11.45
CA GLY A 314 19.49 0.38 12.66
C GLY A 314 18.29 0.57 13.61
N ASP A 315 18.40 1.56 14.49
CA ASP A 315 17.45 1.76 15.61
C ASP A 315 16.61 3.03 15.51
N GLY A 316 16.86 3.87 14.50
CA GLY A 316 16.23 5.19 14.36
C GLY A 316 15.15 5.22 13.29
N HIS A 317 13.90 5.46 13.71
CA HIS A 317 12.82 5.89 12.81
C HIS A 317 11.90 6.87 13.57
N PRO A 318 11.58 8.05 13.02
CA PRO A 318 10.91 9.12 13.76
C PRO A 318 9.55 8.69 14.34
N SER A 319 8.81 7.85 13.61
CA SER A 319 7.49 7.35 14.03
C SER A 319 7.52 6.17 15.02
N LEU A 320 8.69 5.63 15.37
CA LEU A 320 8.82 4.37 16.15
C LEU A 320 9.45 4.55 17.54
N HIS A 321 9.68 5.79 17.99
CA HIS A 321 10.41 6.10 19.22
C HIS A 321 9.84 5.43 20.49
N ASN A 322 8.52 5.39 20.67
CA ASN A 322 7.85 4.69 21.78
C ASN A 322 7.09 3.43 21.33
N ALA A 323 7.55 2.75 20.27
CA ALA A 323 6.92 1.51 19.83
C ALA A 323 7.24 0.35 20.79
N ALA A 324 6.27 -0.55 20.98
CA ALA A 324 6.46 -1.72 21.83
C ALA A 324 7.53 -2.64 21.24
N ARG A 325 8.47 -3.13 22.06
CA ARG A 325 9.50 -4.09 21.66
C ARG A 325 9.19 -5.47 22.23
N ARG A 326 9.30 -6.51 21.39
CA ARG A 326 9.19 -7.92 21.80
C ARG A 326 10.29 -8.72 21.13
N ALA A 327 10.98 -9.55 21.90
CA ALA A 327 11.98 -10.45 21.34
C ALA A 327 11.31 -11.49 20.45
N LEU A 328 12.04 -12.02 19.46
CA LEU A 328 11.50 -12.99 18.52
C LEU A 328 10.89 -14.25 19.22
N PRO A 329 11.49 -14.84 20.27
CA PRO A 329 10.88 -15.96 20.98
C PRO A 329 9.57 -15.59 21.70
N GLU A 330 9.44 -14.34 22.16
CA GLU A 330 8.25 -13.88 22.88
C GLU A 330 7.02 -13.83 21.99
N VAL A 331 7.18 -13.62 20.67
CA VAL A 331 6.07 -13.52 19.72
C VAL A 331 5.64 -14.86 19.11
N ALA A 332 6.30 -15.97 19.50
CA ALA A 332 6.06 -17.29 18.90
C ALA A 332 4.60 -17.77 19.08
N HIS A 333 3.98 -17.50 20.23
CA HIS A 333 2.64 -18.00 20.56
C HIS A 333 1.59 -16.90 20.75
N ALA A 334 2.00 -15.74 21.31
CA ALA A 334 1.17 -14.57 21.53
C ALA A 334 2.06 -13.34 21.62
N THR A 335 1.65 -12.20 21.07
CA THR A 335 2.43 -10.96 21.20
C THR A 335 2.10 -10.19 22.48
N GLY A 336 0.88 -10.35 23.01
CA GLY A 336 0.36 -9.57 24.13
C GLY A 336 0.33 -8.06 23.84
N TRP A 337 0.42 -7.68 22.57
CA TRP A 337 0.42 -6.30 22.13
C TRP A 337 -0.95 -5.67 22.34
N LYS A 338 -0.95 -4.44 22.85
CA LYS A 338 -2.13 -3.61 22.98
C LYS A 338 -1.75 -2.20 22.55
N PRO A 339 -2.58 -1.52 21.73
CA PRO A 339 -2.33 -0.14 21.40
C PRO A 339 -2.42 0.71 22.68
N GLY A 340 -1.45 1.60 22.88
CA GLY A 340 -1.49 2.62 23.90
C GLY A 340 -1.99 3.96 23.34
N ASP A 341 -1.80 5.03 24.09
CA ASP A 341 -2.30 6.37 23.73
C ASP A 341 -1.41 7.13 22.73
N THR A 342 -0.23 6.58 22.38
CA THR A 342 0.73 7.23 21.48
C THR A 342 0.66 6.66 20.07
N VAL A 343 0.96 7.48 19.06
CA VAL A 343 1.01 7.06 17.65
C VAL A 343 1.95 5.86 17.44
N SER A 344 3.15 5.89 18.03
CA SER A 344 4.13 4.82 17.88
C SER A 344 3.71 3.50 18.54
N SER A 345 2.80 3.52 19.52
CA SER A 345 2.30 2.30 20.15
C SER A 345 1.53 1.40 19.17
N ARG A 346 1.11 1.96 18.02
CA ARG A 346 0.49 1.24 16.90
C ARG A 346 1.46 0.32 16.14
N ALA A 347 2.76 0.37 16.47
CA ALA A 347 3.80 -0.48 15.92
C ALA A 347 4.34 -1.49 16.96
N LEU A 348 4.79 -2.64 16.45
CA LEU A 348 5.48 -3.69 17.20
C LEU A 348 6.87 -3.91 16.60
N LEU A 349 7.91 -3.60 17.35
CA LEU A 349 9.29 -3.84 16.98
C LEU A 349 9.71 -5.26 17.40
N VAL A 350 10.17 -6.05 16.44
CA VAL A 350 10.67 -7.41 16.65
C VAL A 350 12.14 -7.46 16.24
N PRO A 351 13.09 -7.41 17.21
CA PRO A 351 14.50 -7.56 16.92
C PRO A 351 14.79 -8.95 16.37
N LEU A 352 15.46 -9.01 15.22
CA LEU A 352 15.89 -10.27 14.63
C LEU A 352 17.24 -10.68 15.23
N PRO A 353 17.37 -11.88 15.84
CA PRO A 353 18.67 -12.39 16.23
C PRO A 353 19.56 -12.62 15.00
N PRO A 354 20.89 -12.64 15.15
CA PRO A 354 21.80 -12.98 14.05
C PRO A 354 21.42 -14.32 13.43
N PRO A 355 21.57 -14.47 12.09
CA PRO A 355 21.36 -15.75 11.44
C PRO A 355 22.28 -16.77 12.11
N ALA A 356 21.72 -17.89 12.57
CA ALA A 356 22.53 -18.98 13.10
C ALA A 356 23.47 -19.45 11.99
N ALA A 357 24.76 -19.64 12.31
CA ALA A 357 25.71 -20.23 11.38
C ALA A 357 25.17 -21.60 10.90
N PRO A 358 25.36 -21.97 9.62
CA PRO A 358 25.04 -23.31 9.18
C PRO A 358 25.87 -24.30 10.02
N SER A 359 25.18 -25.23 10.69
CA SER A 359 25.83 -26.25 11.52
C SER A 359 26.85 -27.03 10.69
N PRO A 360 28.11 -27.18 11.13
CA PRO A 360 29.10 -28.00 10.45
C PRO A 360 28.81 -29.48 10.73
N GLN A 361 27.78 -30.04 10.09
CA GLN A 361 27.53 -31.48 10.09
C GLN A 361 27.00 -31.93 8.72
N ALA A 362 27.93 -32.21 7.81
CA ALA A 362 27.84 -33.28 6.80
C ALA A 362 29.15 -33.34 5.97
N VAL A 363 30.31 -33.44 6.63
CA VAL A 363 31.52 -33.99 6.01
C VAL A 363 32.10 -35.01 6.97
N GLU A 364 31.41 -36.12 7.15
CA GLU A 364 32.00 -37.37 7.64
C GLU A 364 31.03 -38.50 7.33
N GLY A 365 31.38 -39.33 6.35
CA GLY A 365 30.62 -40.53 6.02
C GLY A 365 30.55 -40.83 4.53
N GLY A 366 31.69 -41.07 3.88
CA GLY A 366 31.70 -41.45 2.47
C GLY A 366 33.07 -41.85 1.94
N ARG A 367 33.70 -42.82 2.62
CA ARG A 367 34.82 -43.71 2.23
C ARG A 367 35.90 -43.21 1.27
#